data_AF-A0A2P6N081-F1
#
_entry.id   AF-A0A2P6N081-F1
#
_cell.length_a   1.000
_cell.length_b   1.000
_cell.length_c   1.000
_cell.angle_alpha   90.00
_cell.angle_beta   90.00
_cell.angle_gamma   90.00
#
_symmetry.space_group_name_H-M   'P 1'
#
loop_
_entity.id
_entity.type
_entity.pdbx_description
1 polymer ?
#
loop_
_entity_poly.entity_id
_entity_poly.type
_entity_poly.pdbx_seq_one_letter_code
_entity_poly.pdbx_strand_id
1 'polypeptide(L)'
;MLFVFRETKEKSYLEAGKEIYTEVLSTPDVFVSGVVFVVMIVAGLLLSVSFSRNIIKKFVPTPGTGPTRKIIESGKWATHYIAKGRTPDGREVTVRGRAKGHQDPGYNDTARMLSESAVHLALSRDKCAERGFCTPAAAYGPTFIDRLRTAGQDWIIE
;
A
#
# COMPACT_ATOMS: atom_id res chain seq x y z
N MET A 1 2.49 -7.75 0.95
CA MET A 1 1.04 -7.44 0.93
C MET A 1 0.51 -7.71 -0.48
N LEU A 2 -0.51 -8.54 -0.64
CA LEU A 2 -1.13 -8.85 -1.93
C LEU A 2 -2.46 -8.10 -2.00
N PHE A 3 -2.58 -7.15 -2.92
CA PHE A 3 -3.81 -6.43 -3.21
C PHE A 3 -4.50 -7.12 -4.39
N VAL A 4 -5.75 -7.55 -4.19
CA VAL A 4 -6.57 -8.15 -5.24
C VAL A 4 -7.79 -7.25 -5.45
N PHE A 5 -7.87 -6.61 -6.60
CA PHE A 5 -9.07 -5.96 -7.10
C PHE A 5 -9.92 -7.00 -7.83
N ARG A 6 -11.22 -7.02 -7.56
CA ARG A 6 -12.19 -7.87 -8.25
C ARG A 6 -13.38 -7.00 -8.62
N GLU A 7 -13.58 -6.75 -9.91
CA GLU A 7 -14.80 -6.09 -10.39
C GLU A 7 -15.92 -7.13 -10.56
N THR A 8 -17.16 -6.77 -10.22
CA THR A 8 -18.36 -7.53 -10.58
C THR A 8 -19.38 -6.61 -11.24
N LYS A 9 -19.71 -6.93 -12.49
CA LYS A 9 -20.89 -6.56 -13.31
C LYS A 9 -21.66 -5.29 -12.89
N GLU A 10 -21.44 -4.17 -13.59
CA GLU A 10 -22.38 -3.53 -14.54
C GLU A 10 -22.00 -2.06 -14.84
N LYS A 11 -22.01 -1.75 -16.14
CA LYS A 11 -22.32 -0.48 -16.84
C LYS A 11 -21.70 0.86 -16.38
N SER A 12 -21.16 1.55 -17.41
CA SER A 12 -21.08 3.01 -17.60
C SER A 12 -19.98 3.74 -16.82
N TYR A 13 -19.03 4.33 -17.57
CA TYR A 13 -17.84 5.03 -17.11
C TYR A 13 -18.09 6.35 -16.31
N LEU A 14 -19.28 6.58 -15.77
CA LEU A 14 -19.62 7.79 -15.00
C LEU A 14 -20.55 7.54 -13.79
N GLU A 15 -20.88 6.29 -13.46
CA GLU A 15 -21.60 5.97 -12.22
C GLU A 15 -20.69 5.11 -11.31
N ALA A 16 -20.60 5.47 -10.04
CA ALA A 16 -19.77 4.82 -9.03
C ALA A 16 -20.26 3.39 -8.71
N GLY A 17 -20.06 2.47 -9.65
CA GLY A 17 -20.40 1.05 -9.54
C GLY A 17 -19.30 0.26 -8.82
N LYS A 18 -19.48 0.05 -7.51
CA LYS A 18 -18.74 -0.86 -6.60
C LYS A 18 -17.34 -1.32 -7.08
N GLU A 19 -16.36 -0.45 -6.91
CA GLU A 19 -14.96 -0.88 -6.86
C GLU A 19 -14.74 -1.70 -5.57
N ILE A 20 -14.41 -2.99 -5.70
CA ILE A 20 -14.10 -3.84 -4.54
C ILE A 20 -12.60 -3.79 -4.31
N TYR A 21 -12.22 -3.10 -3.23
CA TYR A 21 -10.88 -3.09 -2.72
C TYR A 21 -10.70 -4.17 -1.66
N THR A 22 -9.66 -5.00 -1.79
CA THR A 22 -9.32 -6.02 -0.79
C THR A 22 -7.83 -5.98 -0.53
N GLU A 23 -7.48 -5.87 0.75
CA GLU A 23 -6.11 -6.03 1.25
C GLU A 23 -5.91 -7.42 1.81
N VAL A 24 -4.79 -8.04 1.45
CA VAL A 24 -4.42 -9.35 1.99
C VAL A 24 -2.96 -9.34 2.42
N LEU A 25 -2.69 -9.84 3.62
CA LEU A 25 -1.34 -10.17 4.04
C LEU A 25 -0.95 -11.53 3.45
N SER A 26 0.04 -11.54 2.55
CA SER A 26 0.58 -12.79 2.00
C SER A 26 1.52 -13.43 3.01
N THR A 27 1.27 -14.71 3.28
CA THR A 27 2.08 -15.58 4.15
C THR A 27 2.67 -16.73 3.32
N PRO A 28 3.75 -17.39 3.79
CA PRO A 28 4.40 -18.46 3.02
C PRO A 28 3.51 -19.68 2.78
N ASP A 29 2.65 -20.03 3.74
CA ASP A 29 1.79 -21.22 3.69
C ASP A 29 0.49 -21.03 4.50
N VAL A 30 -0.45 -21.97 4.30
CA VAL A 30 -1.80 -21.93 4.90
C VAL A 30 -1.77 -22.10 6.42
N PHE A 31 -0.80 -22.85 6.96
CA PHE A 31 -0.69 -23.03 8.41
C PHE A 31 -0.26 -21.72 9.08
N VAL A 32 0.79 -21.07 8.56
CA VAL A 32 1.21 -19.74 9.02
C VAL A 32 0.08 -18.73 8.87
N SER A 33 -0.68 -18.78 7.77
CA SER A 33 -1.87 -17.95 7.60
C SER A 33 -2.91 -18.15 8.70
N GLY A 34 -3.19 -19.40 9.07
CA GLY A 34 -4.12 -19.74 10.15
C GLY A 34 -3.65 -19.21 11.51
N VAL A 35 -2.36 -19.38 11.82
CA VAL A 35 -1.76 -18.84 13.06
C VAL A 35 -1.85 -17.32 13.11
N VAL A 36 -1.43 -16.62 12.05
CA VAL A 36 -1.49 -15.16 11.98
C VAL A 36 -2.92 -14.65 12.12
N PHE A 37 -3.90 -15.31 11.48
CA PHE A 37 -5.31 -14.94 11.58
C PHE A 37 -5.83 -15.04 13.02
N VAL A 38 -5.58 -16.15 13.70
CA VAL A 38 -5.96 -16.34 15.11
C VAL A 38 -5.28 -15.31 16.00
N VAL A 39 -3.98 -15.06 15.82
CA VAL A 39 -3.24 -14.05 16.60
C VAL A 39 -3.83 -12.66 16.43
N MET A 40 -4.18 -12.25 15.20
CA MET A 40 -4.79 -10.95 14.93
C MET A 40 -6.18 -10.81 15.58
N ILE A 41 -7.01 -11.85 15.54
CA ILE A 41 -8.31 -11.86 16.23
C ILE A 41 -8.13 -11.73 17.74
N VAL A 42 -7.26 -12.55 18.32
CA VAL A 42 -7.00 -12.52 19.77
C VAL A 42 -6.44 -11.17 20.19
N ALA A 43 -5.48 -10.61 19.44
CA ALA A 43 -4.94 -9.28 19.69
C ALA A 43 -6.03 -8.20 19.62
N GLY A 44 -6.89 -8.24 18.61
CA GLY A 44 -8.03 -7.32 18.48
C GLY A 44 -9.01 -7.39 19.66
N LEU A 45 -9.34 -8.61 20.12
CA LEU A 45 -10.18 -8.82 21.29
C LEU A 45 -9.52 -8.29 22.57
N LEU A 46 -8.22 -8.58 22.78
CA LEU A 46 -7.46 -8.09 23.93
C LEU A 46 -7.36 -6.56 23.95
N LEU A 47 -7.22 -5.90 22.81
CA LEU A 47 -7.19 -4.44 22.71
C LEU A 47 -8.57 -3.80 22.89
N SER A 48 -9.64 -4.56 22.63
CA SER A 48 -11.02 -4.09 22.80
C SER A 48 -11.44 -4.01 24.28
N VAL A 49 -10.90 -4.89 25.12
CA VAL A 49 -11.18 -4.91 26.56
C VAL A 49 -10.26 -3.94 27.32
N SER A 50 -10.84 -3.00 28.07
CA SER A 50 -10.11 -1.92 28.75
C SER A 50 -9.04 -2.40 29.74
N PHE A 51 -9.29 -3.50 30.46
CA PHE A 51 -8.35 -4.07 31.42
C PHE A 51 -7.07 -4.59 30.74
N SER A 52 -7.21 -5.48 29.75
CA SER A 52 -6.08 -6.03 28.99
C SER A 52 -5.36 -4.95 28.18
N ARG A 53 -6.09 -4.01 27.57
CA ARG A 53 -5.50 -2.86 26.88
C ARG A 53 -4.59 -2.03 27.80
N ASN A 54 -5.01 -1.77 29.04
CA ASN A 54 -4.22 -1.00 30.01
C ASN A 54 -2.96 -1.75 30.47
N ILE A 55 -2.98 -3.07 30.50
CA ILE A 55 -1.79 -3.89 30.76
C ILE A 55 -0.85 -3.82 29.56
N ILE A 56 -1.34 -4.08 28.35
CA ILE A 56 -0.55 -4.05 27.10
C ILE A 56 0.15 -2.71 26.91
N LYS A 57 -0.55 -1.59 27.21
CA LYS A 57 0.01 -0.23 27.13
C LYS A 57 1.28 -0.02 27.96
N LYS A 58 1.52 -0.80 29.02
CA LYS A 58 2.73 -0.69 29.84
C LYS A 58 3.94 -1.36 29.21
N PHE A 59 3.74 -2.24 28.23
CA PHE A 59 4.79 -3.03 27.58
C PHE A 59 5.11 -2.55 26.17
N VAL A 60 4.25 -1.75 25.55
CA VAL A 60 4.52 -1.17 24.23
C VAL A 60 5.51 0.00 24.33
N PRO A 61 6.32 0.26 23.30
CA PRO A 61 7.23 1.39 23.28
C PRO A 61 6.50 2.71 23.54
N THR A 62 7.13 3.61 24.28
CA THR A 62 6.56 4.94 24.52
C THR A 62 6.51 5.73 23.20
N PRO A 63 5.49 6.58 23.00
CA PRO A 63 5.42 7.43 21.81
C PRO A 63 6.74 8.18 21.59
N GLY A 64 7.26 8.17 20.36
CA GLY A 64 8.53 8.80 19.99
C GLY A 64 9.77 7.89 20.06
N THR A 65 9.68 6.69 20.66
CA THR A 65 10.80 5.71 20.69
C THR A 65 10.86 4.84 19.44
N GLY A 66 10.83 5.47 18.26
CA GLY A 66 10.82 4.79 16.96
C GLY A 66 11.91 3.71 16.81
N PRO A 67 11.79 2.85 15.78
CA PRO A 67 12.72 1.75 15.57
C PRO A 67 14.16 2.26 15.43
N THR A 68 15.11 1.43 15.83
CA THR A 68 16.53 1.77 15.69
C THR A 68 16.90 1.93 14.22
N ARG A 69 17.93 2.74 13.95
CA ARG A 69 18.47 2.95 12.59
C ARG A 69 18.74 1.64 11.84
N LYS A 70 19.25 0.61 12.53
CA LYS A 70 19.50 -0.71 11.94
C LYS A 70 18.22 -1.38 11.46
N ILE A 71 17.12 -1.29 12.21
CA ILE A 71 15.82 -1.86 11.81
C ILE A 71 15.28 -1.12 10.59
N ILE A 72 15.42 0.20 10.57
CA ILE A 72 15.00 1.06 9.46
C ILE A 72 15.78 0.69 8.17
N GLU A 73 17.12 0.65 8.24
CA GLU A 73 17.99 0.42 7.07
C GLU A 73 17.96 -1.02 6.55
N SER A 74 17.68 -2.01 7.41
CA SER A 74 17.57 -3.41 7.00
C SER A 74 16.14 -3.85 6.66
N GLY A 75 15.15 -2.97 6.89
CA GLY A 75 13.76 -3.21 6.57
C GLY A 75 13.55 -3.41 5.08
N LYS A 76 12.54 -4.20 4.72
CA LYS A 76 12.13 -4.44 3.33
C LYS A 76 10.63 -4.60 3.28
N TRP A 77 10.04 -4.25 2.15
CA TRP A 77 8.63 -4.51 1.90
C TRP A 77 8.41 -4.89 0.45
N ALA A 78 7.36 -5.68 0.23
CA ALA A 78 6.92 -6.06 -1.10
C ALA A 78 5.40 -6.05 -1.13
N THR A 79 4.89 -5.45 -2.18
CA THR A 79 3.49 -5.21 -2.41
C THR A 79 3.16 -5.66 -3.82
N HIS A 80 2.10 -6.45 -3.95
CA HIS A 80 1.57 -6.88 -5.23
C HIS A 80 0.22 -6.24 -5.43
N TYR A 81 -0.04 -5.74 -6.64
CA TYR A 81 -1.30 -5.17 -7.06
C TYR A 81 -1.90 -6.07 -8.15
N ILE A 82 -3.17 -6.41 -8.05
CA ILE A 82 -3.86 -7.22 -9.04
C ILE A 82 -5.15 -6.49 -9.41
N ALA A 83 -5.14 -5.72 -10.50
CA ALA A 83 -6.31 -5.06 -11.03
C ALA A 83 -7.09 -6.02 -11.94
N LYS A 84 -8.39 -6.20 -11.74
CA LYS A 84 -9.26 -6.93 -12.66
C LYS A 84 -10.34 -5.98 -13.16
N GLY A 85 -10.56 -5.96 -14.46
CA GLY A 85 -11.64 -5.18 -15.05
C GLY A 85 -12.01 -5.63 -16.46
N ARG A 86 -12.77 -4.80 -17.17
CA ARG A 86 -13.26 -5.11 -18.51
C ARG A 86 -12.90 -4.01 -19.51
N THR A 87 -12.49 -4.41 -20.71
CA THR A 87 -12.29 -3.47 -21.82
C THR A 87 -13.63 -3.01 -22.40
N PRO A 88 -13.66 -1.92 -23.18
CA PRO A 88 -14.88 -1.44 -23.84
C PRO A 88 -15.55 -2.48 -24.74
N ASP A 89 -14.80 -3.42 -25.33
CA ASP A 89 -15.31 -4.53 -26.14
C ASP A 89 -15.79 -5.74 -25.30
N GLY A 90 -15.79 -5.64 -23.97
CA GLY A 90 -16.33 -6.66 -23.07
C GLY A 90 -15.37 -7.78 -22.70
N ARG A 91 -14.08 -7.68 -23.03
CA ARG A 91 -13.06 -8.65 -22.65
C ARG A 91 -12.64 -8.45 -21.19
N GLU A 92 -12.56 -9.53 -20.42
CA GLU A 92 -11.97 -9.48 -19.08
C GLU A 92 -10.45 -9.32 -19.17
N VAL A 93 -9.91 -8.40 -18.37
CA VAL A 93 -8.48 -8.13 -18.29
C VAL A 93 -8.05 -8.17 -16.83
N THR A 94 -6.91 -8.79 -16.58
CA THR A 94 -6.21 -8.73 -15.29
C THR A 94 -4.85 -8.08 -15.51
N VAL A 95 -4.58 -6.99 -14.81
CA VAL A 95 -3.28 -6.30 -14.79
C VAL A 95 -2.62 -6.60 -13.45
N ARG A 96 -1.33 -6.91 -13.46
CA ARG A 96 -0.57 -7.14 -12.24
C ARG A 96 0.49 -6.07 -12.09
N GLY A 97 0.77 -5.71 -10.85
CA GLY A 97 1.78 -4.75 -10.49
C GLY A 97 2.54 -5.21 -9.27
N ARG A 98 3.78 -4.77 -9.13
CA ARG A 98 4.62 -5.06 -7.98
C ARG A 98 5.40 -3.83 -7.58
N ALA A 99 5.36 -3.50 -6.31
CA ALA A 99 6.21 -2.50 -5.68
C ALA A 99 7.07 -3.17 -4.62
N LYS A 100 8.36 -2.86 -4.58
CA LYS A 100 9.26 -3.28 -3.51
C LYS A 100 10.11 -2.11 -3.06
N GLY A 101 10.43 -2.12 -1.78
CA GLY A 101 11.41 -1.21 -1.22
C GLY A 101 12.48 -1.95 -0.42
N HIS A 102 13.62 -1.28 -0.28
CA HIS A 102 14.83 -1.82 0.31
C HIS A 102 15.14 -1.22 1.68
N GLN A 103 14.21 -0.42 2.20
CA GLN A 103 14.24 0.10 3.56
C GLN A 103 12.87 -0.16 4.19
N ASP A 104 12.73 0.16 5.46
CA ASP A 104 11.48 -0.10 6.15
C ASP A 104 10.31 0.70 5.54
N PRO A 105 9.10 0.11 5.49
CA PRO A 105 7.94 0.76 4.89
C PRO A 105 7.42 1.93 5.73
N GLY A 106 7.72 1.99 7.03
CA GLY A 106 7.11 2.95 7.96
C GLY A 106 7.87 4.29 8.05
N TYR A 107 9.18 4.27 7.87
CA TYR A 107 10.05 5.43 8.00
C TYR A 107 10.71 5.79 6.67
N ASN A 108 11.81 5.14 6.32
CA ASN A 108 12.68 5.66 5.27
C ASN A 108 12.05 5.59 3.88
N ASP A 109 11.41 4.48 3.51
CA ASP A 109 10.80 4.39 2.18
C ASP A 109 9.54 5.26 2.06
N THR A 110 8.77 5.45 3.13
CA THR A 110 7.65 6.41 3.14
C THR A 110 8.15 7.85 3.06
N ALA A 111 9.19 8.21 3.83
CA ALA A 111 9.81 9.54 3.77
C ALA A 111 10.38 9.83 2.37
N ARG A 112 10.98 8.83 1.73
CA ARG A 112 11.43 8.90 0.34
C ARG A 112 10.28 9.11 -0.62
N MET A 113 9.20 8.31 -0.54
CA MET A 113 8.01 8.51 -1.39
C MET A 113 7.45 9.92 -1.25
N LEU A 114 7.35 10.45 -0.03
CA LEU A 114 6.86 11.81 0.23
C LEU A 114 7.80 12.88 -0.33
N SER A 115 9.11 12.70 -0.17
CA SER A 115 10.11 13.64 -0.69
C SER A 115 10.09 13.65 -2.22
N GLU A 116 10.08 12.48 -2.85
CA GLU A 116 10.00 12.38 -4.32
C GLU A 116 8.68 12.92 -4.85
N SER A 117 7.58 12.73 -4.12
CA SER A 117 6.28 13.32 -4.44
C SER A 117 6.38 14.85 -4.50
N ALA A 118 6.94 15.47 -3.47
CA ALA A 118 7.12 16.92 -3.42
C ALA A 118 8.02 17.44 -4.55
N VAL A 119 9.14 16.76 -4.81
CA VAL A 119 10.05 17.17 -5.89
C VAL A 119 9.41 16.97 -7.27
N HIS A 120 8.61 15.92 -7.47
CA HIS A 120 7.87 15.71 -8.73
C HIS A 120 6.85 16.81 -8.97
N LEU A 121 6.11 17.24 -7.95
CA LEU A 121 5.20 18.38 -8.07
C LEU A 121 5.93 19.68 -8.43
N ALA A 122 7.12 19.88 -7.87
CA ALA A 122 7.89 21.11 -8.06
C ALA A 122 8.57 21.18 -9.44
N LEU A 123 9.11 20.06 -9.91
CA LEU A 123 9.96 20.03 -11.12
C LEU A 123 9.26 19.51 -12.37
N SER A 124 8.16 18.77 -12.23
CA SER A 124 7.44 18.11 -13.33
C SER A 124 5.96 18.51 -13.33
N ARG A 125 5.66 19.78 -13.02
CA ARG A 125 4.28 20.25 -12.85
C ARG A 125 3.44 20.10 -14.11
N ASP A 126 4.04 20.29 -15.28
CA ASP A 126 3.48 20.07 -16.61
C ASP A 126 3.03 18.61 -16.84
N LYS A 127 3.61 17.66 -16.11
CA LYS A 127 3.26 16.23 -16.15
C LYS A 127 2.24 15.82 -15.11
N CYS A 128 1.84 16.76 -14.24
CA CYS A 128 0.85 16.53 -13.19
C CYS A 128 -0.54 17.00 -13.65
N ALA A 129 -1.59 16.48 -13.03
CA ALA A 129 -2.94 16.95 -13.32
C ALA A 129 -3.14 18.43 -12.92
N GLU A 130 -3.72 19.22 -13.82
CA GLU A 130 -4.16 20.59 -13.54
C GLU A 130 -5.50 20.61 -12.79
N ARG A 131 -5.47 20.15 -11.54
CA ARG A 131 -6.66 20.06 -10.68
C ARG A 131 -6.33 20.59 -9.28
N GLY A 132 -7.39 20.81 -8.48
CA GLY A 132 -7.27 21.22 -7.08
C GLY A 132 -6.77 20.08 -6.18
N PHE A 133 -7.54 19.72 -5.16
CA PHE A 133 -7.18 18.60 -4.28
C PHE A 133 -7.31 17.27 -5.02
N CYS A 134 -6.21 16.55 -5.17
CA CYS A 134 -6.15 15.26 -5.85
C CYS A 134 -5.43 14.22 -5.01
N THR A 135 -5.83 12.96 -5.18
CA THR A 135 -5.04 11.82 -4.68
C THR A 135 -3.74 11.69 -5.49
N PRO A 136 -2.67 11.14 -4.91
CA PRO A 136 -1.42 10.90 -5.63
C PRO A 136 -1.61 10.14 -6.96
N ALA A 137 -2.50 9.14 -6.97
CA ALA A 137 -2.81 8.35 -8.15
C ALA A 137 -3.40 9.20 -9.31
N ALA A 138 -4.20 10.21 -8.99
CA ALA A 138 -4.77 11.12 -9.98
C ALA A 138 -3.83 12.29 -10.34
N ALA A 139 -2.95 12.69 -9.42
CA ALA A 139 -2.13 13.89 -9.56
C ALA A 139 -0.85 13.68 -10.38
N TYR A 140 -0.12 12.58 -10.12
CA TYR A 140 1.29 12.46 -10.52
C TYR A 140 1.54 11.89 -11.92
N GLY A 141 0.56 11.15 -12.46
CA GLY A 141 0.70 10.43 -13.72
C GLY A 141 1.77 9.34 -13.69
N PRO A 142 2.02 8.67 -14.83
CA PRO A 142 2.93 7.53 -14.91
C PRO A 142 4.41 7.90 -14.69
N THR A 143 4.81 9.13 -15.02
CA THR A 143 6.23 9.57 -14.93
C THR A 143 6.77 9.63 -13.50
N PHE A 144 5.89 9.69 -12.51
CA PHE A 144 6.29 9.63 -11.11
C PHE A 144 6.83 8.24 -10.71
N ILE A 145 6.35 7.18 -11.34
CA ILE A 145 6.88 5.83 -11.10
C ILE A 145 8.35 5.73 -11.52
N ASP A 146 8.75 6.38 -12.61
CA ASP A 146 10.14 6.43 -13.04
C ASP A 146 11.04 7.18 -12.05
N ARG A 147 10.48 8.20 -11.40
CA ARG A 147 11.16 8.93 -10.34
C ARG A 147 11.38 8.04 -9.11
N LEU A 148 10.35 7.30 -8.67
CA LEU A 148 10.47 6.35 -7.56
C LEU A 148 11.48 5.23 -7.86
N ARG A 149 11.52 4.75 -9.12
CA ARG A 149 12.56 3.82 -9.58
C ARG A 149 13.96 4.38 -9.43
N THR A 150 14.17 5.62 -9.88
CA THR A 150 15.46 6.32 -9.76
C THR A 150 15.86 6.53 -8.29
N ALA A 151 14.89 6.75 -7.41
CA ALA A 151 15.11 6.90 -5.97
C ALA A 151 15.43 5.57 -5.25
N GLY A 152 15.44 4.43 -5.96
CA GLY A 152 15.82 3.12 -5.42
C GLY A 152 14.65 2.29 -4.90
N GLN A 153 13.49 2.37 -5.55
CA GLN A 153 12.35 1.47 -5.32
C GLN A 153 12.02 0.68 -6.58
N ASP A 154 11.67 -0.60 -6.45
CA ASP A 154 11.30 -1.41 -7.61
C ASP A 154 9.80 -1.27 -7.87
N TRP A 155 9.41 -0.70 -9.01
CA TRP A 155 8.02 -0.62 -9.45
C TRP A 155 7.86 -1.28 -10.82
N ILE A 156 7.03 -2.31 -10.92
CA ILE A 156 6.89 -3.14 -12.13
C ILE A 156 5.40 -3.33 -12.43
N ILE A 157 5.03 -3.24 -13.70
CA ILE A 157 3.72 -3.67 -14.21
C ILE A 157 3.98 -4.94 -15.01
N GLU A 158 3.24 -6.01 -14.70
CA GLU A 158 3.32 -7.35 -15.28
C GLU A 158 2.16 -7.62 -16.24
#